data_AF-A0A853GVD5-F1
#
_entry.id   AF-A0A853GVD5-F1
#
_cell.length_a   1.000
_cell.length_b   1.000
_cell.length_c   1.000
_cell.angle_alpha   90.00
_cell.angle_beta   90.00
_cell.angle_gamma   90.00
#
_symmetry.space_group_name_H-M   'P 1'
#
loop_
_entity.id
_entity.type
_entity.pdbx_description
1 polymer ?
#
loop_
_entity_poly.entity_id
_entity_poly.type
_entity_poly.pdbx_seq_one_letter_code
_entity_poly.pdbx_strand_id
1 'polypeptide(L)'
;MSLTTETTLNRRESVAKILSHRGDALLVASLGNPTYDTSAAGDDPRNFYVWGAMGGACMVSLGLALAQPNRQVLAFVGDGEMMMGIGSLATIAVQRPKNLKIIVIDNEHYGETGMQPAHSGRGVDIARIAAACGFAATSTITSQAELEQKAETICTVPGLECVVLKVKASIEPSSLPSRDGPYLRSRFREAVLGEGKGGHN
;
A
#
# COMPACT_ATOMS: atom_id res chain seq x y z
N MET A 1 8.12 -29.34 -4.24
CA MET A 1 9.01 -28.73 -5.25
C MET A 1 8.25 -27.53 -5.80
N SER A 2 8.47 -26.34 -5.24
CA SER A 2 7.76 -25.13 -5.67
C SER A 2 8.58 -24.47 -6.77
N LEU A 3 8.01 -24.36 -7.97
CA LEU A 3 8.57 -23.55 -9.03
C LEU A 3 8.49 -22.10 -8.55
N THR A 4 9.57 -21.55 -8.03
CA THR A 4 9.69 -20.11 -7.80
C THR A 4 9.79 -19.48 -9.19
N THR A 5 8.67 -19.02 -9.72
CA THR A 5 8.64 -18.12 -10.87
C THR A 5 9.43 -16.89 -10.48
N GLU A 6 10.62 -16.74 -11.07
CA GLU A 6 11.48 -15.59 -10.84
C GLU A 6 10.71 -14.33 -11.24
N THR A 7 10.37 -13.50 -10.27
CA THR A 7 9.48 -12.36 -10.51
C THR A 7 10.20 -11.30 -11.31
N THR A 8 9.62 -10.89 -12.45
CA THR A 8 10.28 -9.99 -13.40
C THR A 8 9.88 -8.52 -13.25
N LEU A 9 8.86 -8.22 -12.43
CA LEU A 9 8.27 -6.89 -12.29
C LEU A 9 9.23 -5.86 -11.66
N ASN A 10 9.41 -4.73 -12.33
CA ASN A 10 10.08 -3.58 -11.74
C ASN A 10 9.14 -2.91 -10.73
N ARG A 11 9.64 -2.72 -9.51
CA ARG A 11 8.87 -2.17 -8.40
C ARG A 11 8.31 -0.78 -8.67
N ARG A 12 9.13 0.14 -9.16
CA ARG A 12 8.78 1.55 -9.35
C ARG A 12 7.80 1.72 -10.50
N GLU A 13 8.04 1.02 -11.60
CA GLU A 13 7.14 0.98 -12.75
C GLU A 13 5.78 0.39 -12.39
N SER A 14 5.76 -0.67 -11.57
CA SER A 14 4.51 -1.30 -11.14
C SER A 14 3.67 -0.37 -10.26
N VAL A 15 4.29 0.35 -9.32
CA VAL A 15 3.60 1.36 -8.51
C VAL A 15 3.09 2.50 -9.37
N ALA A 16 3.92 3.04 -10.28
CA ALA A 16 3.51 4.10 -11.20
C ALA A 16 2.34 3.68 -12.09
N LYS A 17 2.34 2.42 -12.57
CA LYS A 17 1.26 1.86 -13.39
C LYS A 17 -0.05 1.76 -12.62
N ILE A 18 -0.04 1.33 -11.35
CA ILE A 18 -1.25 1.33 -10.53
C ILE A 18 -1.75 2.77 -10.32
N LEU A 19 -0.84 3.70 -10.01
CA LEU A 19 -1.19 5.08 -9.71
C LEU A 19 -1.65 5.89 -10.93
N SER A 20 -1.33 5.48 -12.16
CA SER A 20 -1.88 6.13 -13.35
C SER A 20 -3.41 5.99 -13.45
N HIS A 21 -4.01 5.03 -12.74
CA HIS A 21 -5.46 4.81 -12.68
C HIS A 21 -6.10 5.33 -11.38
N ARG A 22 -5.37 6.04 -10.50
CA ARG A 22 -5.84 6.38 -9.14
C ARG A 22 -7.10 7.24 -9.07
N GLY A 23 -7.36 8.07 -10.09
CA GLY A 23 -8.46 9.05 -10.05
C GLY A 23 -8.40 9.95 -8.81
N ASP A 24 -9.46 9.91 -7.99
CA ASP A 24 -9.54 10.64 -6.71
C ASP A 24 -9.27 9.78 -5.45
N ALA A 25 -8.66 8.61 -5.62
CA ALA A 25 -8.28 7.77 -4.50
C ALA A 25 -7.27 8.47 -3.57
N LEU A 26 -7.47 8.27 -2.27
CA LEU A 26 -6.56 8.66 -1.22
C LEU A 26 -5.48 7.60 -1.05
N LEU A 27 -4.24 8.02 -0.82
CA LEU A 27 -3.11 7.12 -0.71
C LEU A 27 -2.49 7.24 0.68
N VAL A 28 -2.21 6.09 1.28
CA VAL A 28 -1.38 5.97 2.48
C VAL A 28 -0.22 5.05 2.14
N ALA A 29 1.01 5.49 2.34
CA ALA A 29 2.20 4.68 2.12
C ALA A 29 2.93 4.44 3.44
N SER A 30 3.40 3.21 3.63
CA SER A 30 4.34 2.90 4.71
C SER A 30 5.72 3.48 4.44
N LEU A 31 6.56 3.52 5.48
CA LEU A 31 7.98 3.86 5.34
C LEU A 31 8.73 2.92 4.36
N GLY A 32 9.88 3.38 3.88
CA GLY A 32 10.74 2.66 2.96
C GLY A 32 10.23 2.69 1.52
N ASN A 33 10.43 1.59 0.79
CA ASN A 33 10.11 1.46 -0.63
C ASN A 33 8.72 1.98 -1.03
N PRO A 34 7.62 1.65 -0.33
CA PRO A 34 6.29 2.18 -0.67
C PRO A 34 6.22 3.71 -0.70
N THR A 35 6.80 4.40 0.28
CA THR A 35 6.89 5.87 0.28
C THR A 35 7.75 6.37 -0.87
N TYR A 36 8.91 5.74 -1.13
CA TYR A 36 9.80 6.18 -2.21
C TYR A 36 9.18 6.01 -3.59
N ASP A 37 8.47 4.92 -3.82
CA ASP A 37 7.87 4.63 -5.12
C ASP A 37 6.64 5.48 -5.38
N THR A 38 5.78 5.63 -4.37
CA THR A 38 4.57 6.46 -4.50
C THR A 38 4.92 7.95 -4.65
N SER A 39 5.97 8.42 -3.96
CA SER A 39 6.53 9.77 -4.18
C SER A 39 7.13 9.92 -5.57
N ALA A 40 7.88 8.92 -6.04
CA ALA A 40 8.50 8.95 -7.37
C ALA A 40 7.49 8.88 -8.52
N ALA A 41 6.37 8.20 -8.32
CA ALA A 41 5.24 8.17 -9.25
C ALA A 41 4.49 9.52 -9.34
N GLY A 42 4.82 10.48 -8.48
CA GLY A 42 4.25 11.81 -8.41
C GLY A 42 3.72 12.11 -7.01
N ASP A 43 4.42 12.97 -6.28
CA ASP A 43 3.92 13.48 -5.00
C ASP A 43 2.63 14.27 -5.21
N ASP A 44 1.64 14.02 -4.36
CA ASP A 44 0.30 14.58 -4.45
C ASP A 44 -0.20 14.90 -3.04
N PRO A 45 -0.93 16.01 -2.83
CA PRO A 45 -1.52 16.35 -1.53
C PRO A 45 -2.32 15.23 -0.88
N ARG A 46 -2.91 14.33 -1.66
CA ARG A 46 -3.70 13.16 -1.23
C ARG A 46 -2.84 11.90 -0.98
N ASN A 47 -1.50 12.04 -0.93
CA ASN A 47 -0.58 11.01 -0.45
C ASN A 47 -0.20 11.33 1.00
N PHE A 48 -0.43 10.38 1.90
CA PHE A 48 -0.01 10.45 3.30
C PHE A 48 1.10 9.42 3.56
N TYR A 49 2.31 9.91 3.83
CA TYR A 49 3.47 9.07 4.09
C TYR A 49 3.63 8.84 5.60
N VAL A 50 3.52 7.58 6.03
CA VAL A 50 3.59 7.19 7.44
C VAL A 50 5.05 6.99 7.84
N TRP A 51 5.68 8.07 8.29
CA TRP A 51 7.03 8.03 8.85
C TRP A 51 7.04 7.55 10.31
N GLY A 52 7.98 6.68 10.66
CA GLY A 52 8.26 6.31 12.06
C GLY A 52 7.23 5.40 12.74
N ALA A 53 6.25 4.87 12.01
CA ALA A 53 5.22 3.97 12.56
C ALA A 53 5.08 2.71 11.70
N MET A 54 6.12 1.87 11.72
CA MET A 54 6.14 0.60 10.98
C MET A 54 5.04 -0.34 11.47
N GLY A 55 4.29 -0.92 10.54
CA GLY A 55 3.09 -1.72 10.83
C GLY A 55 1.82 -0.89 11.01
N GLY A 56 1.91 0.45 10.95
CA GLY A 56 0.79 1.35 11.20
C GLY A 56 -0.02 1.73 9.96
N ALA A 57 0.53 1.63 8.75
CA ALA A 57 -0.12 2.20 7.56
C ALA A 57 -1.48 1.58 7.28
N CYS A 58 -1.64 0.26 7.40
CA CYS A 58 -2.93 -0.42 7.21
C CYS A 58 -4.02 0.09 8.17
N MET A 59 -3.69 0.37 9.43
CA MET A 59 -4.65 0.89 10.41
C MET A 59 -4.99 2.36 10.16
N VAL A 60 -4.03 3.17 9.71
CA VAL A 60 -4.29 4.54 9.24
C VAL A 60 -5.26 4.53 8.05
N SER A 61 -5.01 3.65 7.07
CA SER A 61 -5.88 3.48 5.90
C SER A 61 -7.28 3.01 6.27
N LEU A 62 -7.42 2.12 7.26
CA LEU A 62 -8.73 1.71 7.77
C LEU A 62 -9.49 2.90 8.35
N GLY A 63 -8.87 3.67 9.25
CA GLY A 63 -9.51 4.86 9.84
C GLY A 63 -9.97 5.85 8.77
N LEU A 64 -9.15 6.05 7.74
CA LEU A 64 -9.49 6.89 6.60
C LEU A 64 -10.64 6.34 5.77
N ALA A 65 -10.65 5.03 5.47
CA ALA A 65 -11.70 4.38 4.71
C ALA A 65 -13.06 4.50 5.42
N LEU A 66 -13.07 4.36 6.75
CA LEU A 66 -14.26 4.54 7.59
C LEU A 66 -14.71 6.01 7.64
N ALA A 67 -13.78 6.97 7.69
CA ALA A 67 -14.08 8.40 7.74
C ALA A 67 -14.49 8.98 6.38
N GLN A 68 -14.06 8.38 5.27
CA GLN A 68 -14.29 8.84 3.89
C GLN A 68 -14.92 7.72 3.04
N PRO A 69 -16.11 7.20 3.39
CA PRO A 69 -16.67 5.98 2.79
C PRO A 69 -16.95 6.07 1.28
N ASN A 70 -17.00 7.29 0.72
CA ASN A 70 -17.28 7.53 -0.69
C ASN A 70 -16.01 7.67 -1.55
N ARG A 71 -14.81 7.59 -0.97
CA ARG A 71 -13.54 7.71 -1.69
C ARG A 71 -12.73 6.43 -1.51
N GLN A 72 -12.12 5.93 -2.57
CA GLN A 72 -11.20 4.79 -2.47
C GLN A 72 -9.97 5.18 -1.65
N VAL A 73 -9.47 4.24 -0.86
CA VAL A 73 -8.25 4.36 -0.07
C VAL A 73 -7.31 3.24 -0.50
N LEU A 74 -6.11 3.62 -0.93
CA LEU A 74 -5.02 2.72 -1.32
C LEU A 74 -3.96 2.73 -0.22
N ALA A 75 -3.74 1.58 0.41
CA ALA A 75 -2.65 1.38 1.36
C ALA A 75 -1.49 0.69 0.64
N PHE A 76 -0.40 1.42 0.37
CA PHE A 76 0.84 0.83 -0.15
C PHE A 76 1.76 0.50 1.01
N VAL A 77 2.05 -0.79 1.20
CA VAL A 77 2.85 -1.29 2.32
C VAL A 77 3.92 -2.27 1.83
N GLY A 78 5.04 -2.37 2.53
CA GLY A 78 6.03 -3.40 2.25
C GLY A 78 5.62 -4.73 2.88
N ASP A 79 6.10 -5.84 2.34
CA ASP A 79 6.01 -7.17 2.97
C ASP A 79 6.58 -7.15 4.40
N GLY A 80 7.73 -6.52 4.61
CA GLY A 80 8.34 -6.39 5.93
C GLY A 80 7.49 -5.60 6.94
N GLU A 81 6.82 -4.54 6.48
CA GLU A 81 5.86 -3.78 7.28
C GLU A 81 4.62 -4.64 7.60
N MET A 82 4.06 -5.29 6.58
CA MET A 82 2.86 -6.12 6.75
C MET A 82 3.08 -7.18 7.84
N MET A 83 4.29 -7.73 7.98
CA MET A 83 4.60 -8.68 9.05
C MET A 83 4.60 -8.06 10.44
N MET A 84 5.03 -6.81 10.60
CA MET A 84 4.95 -6.11 11.89
C MET A 84 3.52 -5.72 12.24
N GLY A 85 2.72 -5.37 11.23
CA GLY A 85 1.32 -4.95 11.37
C GLY A 85 0.30 -6.05 11.12
N ILE A 86 0.68 -7.33 11.11
CA ILE A 86 -0.16 -8.41 10.53
C ILE A 86 -1.54 -8.55 11.17
N GLY A 87 -1.65 -8.25 12.47
CA GLY A 87 -2.93 -8.25 13.19
C GLY A 87 -3.96 -7.25 12.65
N SER A 88 -3.50 -6.22 11.91
CA SER A 88 -4.39 -5.27 11.24
C SER A 88 -5.31 -5.94 10.22
N LEU A 89 -4.88 -7.03 9.57
CA LEU A 89 -5.71 -7.78 8.61
C LEU A 89 -6.99 -8.30 9.27
N ALA A 90 -6.89 -8.85 10.49
CA ALA A 90 -8.06 -9.33 11.22
C ALA A 90 -9.05 -8.20 11.52
N THR A 91 -8.55 -7.06 12.03
CA THR A 91 -9.39 -5.90 12.33
C THR A 91 -10.06 -5.33 11.07
N ILE A 92 -9.31 -5.20 9.97
CA ILE A 92 -9.82 -4.69 8.70
C ILE A 92 -10.88 -5.63 8.13
N ALA A 93 -10.67 -6.95 8.19
CA ALA A 93 -11.65 -7.92 7.70
C ALA A 93 -12.97 -7.89 8.48
N VAL A 94 -12.91 -7.65 9.81
CA VAL A 94 -14.11 -7.48 10.65
C VAL A 94 -14.87 -6.21 10.30
N GLN A 95 -14.17 -5.07 10.13
CA GLN A 95 -14.79 -3.79 9.77
C GLN A 95 -15.32 -3.75 8.33
N ARG A 96 -14.65 -4.50 7.43
CA ARG A 96 -15.07 -4.74 6.04
C ARG A 96 -15.40 -3.46 5.24
N PRO A 97 -14.54 -2.42 5.25
CA PRO A 97 -14.78 -1.21 4.49
C PRO A 97 -14.91 -1.51 2.99
N LYS A 98 -15.86 -0.87 2.31
CA LYS A 98 -16.14 -1.11 0.88
C LYS A 98 -15.21 -0.36 -0.07
N ASN A 99 -14.23 0.37 0.48
CA ASN A 99 -13.42 1.35 -0.24
C ASN A 99 -11.94 1.28 0.15
N LEU A 100 -11.44 0.14 0.66
CA LEU A 100 -10.04 -0.02 1.06
C LEU A 100 -9.35 -1.11 0.24
N LYS A 101 -8.20 -0.76 -0.34
CA LYS A 101 -7.28 -1.67 -1.02
C LYS A 101 -5.96 -1.71 -0.28
N ILE A 102 -5.49 -2.90 0.05
CA ILE A 102 -4.14 -3.11 0.60
C ILE A 102 -3.26 -3.64 -0.53
N ILE A 103 -2.24 -2.89 -0.90
CA ILE A 103 -1.24 -3.25 -1.90
C ILE A 103 0.08 -3.51 -1.17
N VAL A 104 0.45 -4.78 -1.07
CA VAL A 104 1.70 -5.22 -0.46
C VAL A 104 2.77 -5.30 -1.54
N ILE A 105 3.76 -4.42 -1.50
CA ILE A 105 4.96 -4.48 -2.34
C ILE A 105 5.91 -5.51 -1.71
N ASP A 106 6.04 -6.65 -2.36
CA ASP A 106 6.75 -7.80 -1.82
C ASP A 106 7.98 -8.12 -2.68
N ASN A 107 9.12 -7.62 -2.21
CA ASN A 107 10.45 -7.91 -2.75
C ASN A 107 11.18 -8.99 -1.93
N GLU A 108 10.51 -9.61 -0.96
CA GLU A 108 11.03 -10.62 -0.05
C GLU A 108 12.21 -10.19 0.84
N HIS A 109 12.47 -8.89 0.98
CA HIS A 109 13.66 -8.39 1.68
C HIS A 109 13.41 -7.08 2.42
N TYR A 110 14.03 -6.94 3.61
CA TYR A 110 14.08 -5.66 4.32
C TYR A 110 15.07 -4.69 3.64
N GLY A 111 14.59 -3.95 2.64
CA GLY A 111 15.41 -3.07 1.80
C GLY A 111 16.21 -2.01 2.56
N GLU A 112 15.65 -1.46 3.64
CA GLU A 112 16.25 -0.34 4.37
C GLU A 112 17.33 -0.75 5.39
N THR A 113 17.33 -2.01 5.84
CA THR A 113 18.19 -2.46 6.95
C THR A 113 19.36 -3.33 6.52
N GLY A 114 19.50 -3.60 5.22
CA GLY A 114 20.61 -4.38 4.67
C GLY A 114 20.20 -5.63 3.88
N MET A 115 19.00 -5.65 3.27
CA MET A 115 18.54 -6.74 2.40
C MET A 115 18.47 -8.11 3.10
N GLN A 116 18.09 -8.14 4.37
CA GLN A 116 17.83 -9.40 5.05
C GLN A 116 16.56 -10.06 4.47
N PRO A 117 16.53 -11.38 4.27
CA PRO A 117 15.32 -12.08 3.82
C PRO A 117 14.14 -11.81 4.75
N ALA A 118 13.04 -11.34 4.17
CA ALA A 118 11.77 -11.15 4.85
C ALA A 118 11.01 -12.47 4.98
N HIS A 119 9.87 -12.43 5.67
CA HIS A 119 9.07 -13.62 5.93
C HIS A 119 8.41 -14.18 4.67
N SER A 120 8.02 -13.32 3.73
CA SER A 120 7.38 -13.72 2.47
C SER A 120 8.29 -14.59 1.60
N GLY A 121 9.59 -14.26 1.52
CA GLY A 121 10.61 -15.09 0.84
C GLY A 121 10.95 -16.40 1.55
N ARG A 122 10.33 -16.67 2.70
CA ARG A 122 10.56 -17.86 3.53
C ARG A 122 9.31 -18.72 3.67
N GLY A 123 8.32 -18.51 2.80
CA GLY A 123 7.12 -19.33 2.70
C GLY A 123 5.88 -18.74 3.37
N VAL A 124 5.94 -17.51 3.89
CA VAL A 124 4.75 -16.83 4.44
C VAL A 124 3.92 -16.21 3.31
N ASP A 125 2.75 -16.76 3.05
CA ASP A 125 1.84 -16.27 2.01
C ASP A 125 0.86 -15.22 2.57
N ILE A 126 1.17 -13.95 2.33
CA ILE A 126 0.40 -12.80 2.84
C ILE A 126 -1.03 -12.77 2.26
N ALA A 127 -1.20 -13.10 0.97
CA ALA A 127 -2.51 -13.09 0.33
C ALA A 127 -3.43 -14.16 0.94
N ARG A 128 -2.90 -15.36 1.20
CA ARG A 128 -3.65 -16.44 1.86
C ARG A 128 -3.97 -16.12 3.32
N ILE A 129 -3.09 -15.43 4.04
CA ILE A 129 -3.38 -14.96 5.39
C ILE A 129 -4.53 -13.96 5.38
N ALA A 130 -4.50 -12.97 4.47
CA ALA A 130 -5.60 -12.01 4.34
C ALA A 130 -6.94 -12.71 4.01
N ALA A 131 -6.91 -13.73 3.13
CA ALA A 131 -8.09 -14.54 2.82
C ALA A 131 -8.62 -15.26 4.07
N ALA A 132 -7.74 -15.87 4.85
CA ALA A 132 -8.09 -16.54 6.11
C ALA A 132 -8.64 -15.58 7.18
N CYS A 133 -8.23 -14.31 7.18
CA CYS A 133 -8.81 -13.27 8.01
C CYS A 133 -10.24 -12.87 7.58
N GLY A 134 -10.65 -13.14 6.34
CA GLY A 134 -12.00 -12.86 5.83
C GLY A 134 -12.08 -11.79 4.75
N PHE A 135 -10.97 -11.44 4.10
CA PHE A 135 -10.98 -10.57 2.93
C PHE A 135 -11.80 -11.20 1.80
N ALA A 136 -12.67 -10.41 1.17
CA ALA A 136 -13.53 -10.90 0.10
C ALA A 136 -12.76 -11.14 -1.21
N ALA A 137 -11.65 -10.43 -1.40
CA ALA A 137 -10.78 -10.56 -2.57
C ALA A 137 -9.32 -10.51 -2.13
N THR A 138 -8.55 -11.49 -2.61
CA THR A 138 -7.09 -11.54 -2.42
C THR A 138 -6.43 -12.05 -3.69
N SER A 139 -5.29 -11.48 -4.06
CA SER A 139 -4.52 -11.95 -5.23
C SER A 139 -3.03 -11.72 -5.06
N THR A 140 -2.21 -12.57 -5.69
CA THR A 140 -0.78 -12.36 -5.84
C THR A 140 -0.49 -12.07 -7.30
N ILE A 141 0.21 -10.98 -7.59
CA ILE A 141 0.60 -10.55 -8.93
C ILE A 141 2.07 -10.86 -9.12
N THR A 142 2.39 -11.57 -10.20
CA THR A 142 3.74 -12.04 -10.51
C THR A 142 4.18 -11.70 -11.94
N SER A 143 3.24 -11.29 -12.81
CA SER A 143 3.48 -11.01 -14.22
C SER A 143 2.97 -9.64 -14.66
N GLN A 144 3.51 -9.17 -15.79
CA GLN A 144 3.11 -7.89 -16.39
C GLN A 144 1.63 -7.87 -16.81
N ALA A 145 1.13 -8.97 -17.36
CA ALA A 145 -0.28 -9.07 -17.77
C ALA A 145 -1.24 -8.99 -16.57
N GLU A 146 -0.91 -9.66 -15.46
CA GLU A 146 -1.69 -9.57 -14.21
C GLU A 146 -1.66 -8.15 -13.62
N LEU A 147 -0.50 -7.48 -13.68
CA LEU A 147 -0.37 -6.08 -13.26
C LEU A 147 -1.25 -5.16 -14.11
N GLU A 148 -1.23 -5.30 -15.43
CA GLU A 148 -2.05 -4.49 -16.34
C GLU A 148 -3.54 -4.66 -16.03
N GLN A 149 -4.02 -5.90 -15.92
CA GLN A 149 -5.40 -6.19 -15.57
C GLN A 149 -5.78 -5.64 -14.18
N LYS A 150 -4.90 -5.77 -13.19
CA LYS A 150 -5.19 -5.28 -11.84
C LYS A 150 -5.20 -3.75 -11.79
N ALA A 151 -4.28 -3.07 -12.48
CA ALA A 151 -4.18 -1.61 -12.47
C ALA A 151 -5.47 -0.93 -12.95
N GLU A 152 -6.18 -1.54 -13.91
CA GLU A 152 -7.47 -1.03 -14.43
C GLU A 152 -8.61 -1.12 -13.41
N THR A 153 -8.54 -2.11 -12.50
CA THR A 153 -9.67 -2.47 -11.62
C THR A 153 -9.45 -2.04 -10.17
N ILE A 154 -8.22 -2.02 -9.68
CA ILE A 154 -7.93 -1.84 -8.25
C ILE A 154 -8.39 -0.48 -7.70
N CYS A 155 -8.32 0.58 -8.52
CA CYS A 155 -8.72 1.93 -8.13
C CYS A 155 -10.21 2.22 -8.37
N THR A 156 -10.92 1.35 -9.11
CA THR A 156 -12.27 1.63 -9.62
C THR A 156 -13.33 0.68 -9.06
N VAL A 157 -12.97 -0.57 -8.77
CA VAL A 157 -13.88 -1.60 -8.27
C VAL A 157 -14.01 -1.49 -6.74
N PRO A 158 -15.21 -1.22 -6.20
CA PRO A 158 -15.43 -1.20 -4.76
C PRO A 158 -15.20 -2.57 -4.12
N GLY A 159 -14.78 -2.56 -2.86
CA GLY A 159 -14.64 -3.74 -2.01
C GLY A 159 -13.30 -3.79 -1.28
N LEU A 160 -13.30 -4.46 -0.13
CA LEU A 160 -12.08 -4.76 0.62
C LEU A 160 -11.25 -5.81 -0.12
N GLU A 161 -10.01 -5.45 -0.45
CA GLU A 161 -9.10 -6.30 -1.22
C GLU A 161 -7.66 -6.22 -0.71
N CYS A 162 -6.97 -7.36 -0.72
CA CYS A 162 -5.53 -7.44 -0.46
C CYS A 162 -4.80 -7.99 -1.69
N VAL A 163 -3.91 -7.18 -2.27
CA VAL A 163 -3.10 -7.53 -3.43
C VAL A 163 -1.64 -7.61 -3.00
N VAL A 164 -1.01 -8.77 -3.19
CA VAL A 164 0.44 -8.93 -3.03
C VAL A 164 1.08 -8.74 -4.40
N LEU A 165 1.82 -7.66 -4.57
CA LEU A 165 2.57 -7.33 -5.78
C LEU A 165 4.00 -7.82 -5.60
N LYS A 166 4.32 -8.97 -6.20
CA LYS A 166 5.69 -9.48 -6.23
C LYS A 166 6.53 -8.58 -7.13
N VAL A 167 7.70 -8.18 -6.66
CA VAL A 167 8.62 -7.30 -7.41
C VAL A 167 10.06 -7.73 -7.25
N LYS A 168 10.92 -7.29 -8.16
CA LYS A 168 12.37 -7.48 -8.02
C LYS A 168 12.90 -6.74 -6.78
N ALA A 169 13.86 -7.38 -6.12
CA ALA A 169 14.75 -6.75 -5.17
C ALA A 169 15.77 -5.86 -5.91
N SER A 170 15.35 -4.69 -6.40
CA SER A 170 16.23 -3.70 -7.04
C SER A 170 16.43 -2.47 -6.16
N ILE A 171 17.66 -1.95 -6.19
CA ILE A 171 17.99 -0.64 -5.64
C ILE A 171 17.55 0.40 -6.66
N GLU A 172 16.63 1.26 -6.25
CA GLU A 172 16.17 2.41 -7.03
C GLU A 172 16.59 3.69 -6.31
N PRO A 173 16.91 4.79 -7.03
CA PRO A 173 17.21 6.06 -6.38
C PRO A 173 16.05 6.53 -5.50
N SER A 174 16.31 6.89 -4.25
CA SER A 174 15.27 7.34 -3.33
C SER A 174 14.60 8.63 -3.83
N SER A 175 13.26 8.64 -3.88
CA SER A 175 12.46 9.86 -3.94
C SER A 175 11.93 10.12 -2.54
N LEU A 176 12.40 11.20 -1.90
CA LEU A 176 12.08 11.50 -0.51
C LEU A 176 11.05 12.62 -0.45
N PRO A 177 9.77 12.32 -0.15
CA PRO A 177 8.82 13.37 0.18
C PRO A 177 9.17 13.98 1.54
N SER A 178 8.49 15.06 1.91
CA SER A 178 8.69 15.70 3.21
C SER A 178 8.59 14.68 4.36
N ARG A 179 9.48 14.82 5.35
CA ARG A 179 9.45 14.05 6.61
C ARG A 179 8.81 14.81 7.76
N ASP A 180 8.34 16.03 7.49
CA ASP A 180 7.63 16.85 8.46
C ASP A 180 6.20 16.32 8.65
N GLY A 181 5.98 15.60 9.75
CA GLY A 181 4.68 15.02 10.11
C GLY A 181 3.55 16.05 10.20
N PRO A 182 3.71 17.15 10.96
CA PRO A 182 2.75 18.25 10.98
C PRO A 182 2.37 18.78 9.59
N TYR A 183 3.36 18.98 8.72
CA TYR A 183 3.11 19.41 7.33
C TYR A 183 2.30 18.37 6.54
N LEU A 184 2.73 17.10 6.54
CA LEU A 184 2.04 16.02 5.84
C LEU A 184 0.58 15.85 6.31
N ARG A 185 0.35 15.92 7.63
CA ARG A 185 -1.00 15.88 8.22
C ARG A 185 -1.86 17.03 7.70
N SER A 186 -1.32 18.25 7.73
CA SER A 186 -2.08 19.45 7.37
C SER A 186 -2.43 19.45 5.88
N ARG A 187 -1.44 19.23 5.01
CA ARG A 187 -1.60 19.11 3.55
C ARG A 187 -2.63 18.04 3.17
N PHE A 188 -2.50 16.85 3.74
CA PHE A 188 -3.40 15.74 3.42
C PHE A 188 -4.82 16.04 3.84
N ARG A 189 -4.99 16.62 5.03
CA ARG A 189 -6.32 16.92 5.55
C ARG A 189 -7.01 18.04 4.78
N GLU A 190 -6.28 19.06 4.34
CA GLU A 190 -6.80 20.09 3.43
C GLU A 190 -7.24 19.46 2.09
N ALA A 191 -6.44 18.55 1.54
CA ALA A 191 -6.79 17.82 0.32
C ALA A 191 -8.02 16.89 0.50
N VAL A 192 -8.29 16.43 1.72
CA VAL A 192 -9.42 15.53 2.02
C VAL A 192 -10.70 16.31 2.33
N LEU A 193 -10.61 17.39 3.11
CA LEU A 193 -11.76 18.12 3.66
C LEU A 193 -12.08 19.43 2.93
N GLY A 194 -11.15 19.93 2.11
CA GLY A 194 -11.20 21.26 1.51
C GLY A 194 -10.54 22.32 2.40
N GLU A 195 -10.12 23.43 1.79
CA GLU A 195 -9.48 24.55 2.47
C GLU A 195 -10.37 25.13 3.59
N GLY A 196 -9.78 25.49 4.73
CA GLY A 196 -10.46 26.13 5.86
C GLY A 196 -11.32 25.23 6.75
N LYS A 197 -11.73 24.03 6.31
CA LYS A 197 -12.49 23.06 7.13
C LYS A 197 -11.62 22.26 8.09
N GLY A 198 -10.35 22.62 8.16
CA GLY A 198 -9.36 22.03 9.03
C GLY A 198 -9.10 22.78 10.36
N GLY A 199 -9.66 23.95 10.61
CA GLY A 199 -9.48 24.59 11.92
C GLY A 199 -9.95 23.68 13.06
N HIS A 200 -9.24 23.64 14.20
CA HIS A 200 -9.80 23.08 15.42
C HIS A 200 -11.08 23.86 15.75
N ASN A 201 -12.22 23.17 15.79
CA ASN A 201 -13.30 23.53 16.71
C ASN A 201 -13.00 22.89 18.06
#